data_AF-Q5U5M8-F1
#
_entry.id   AF-Q5U5M8-F1
#
_cell.length_a   1.000
_cell.length_b   1.000
_cell.length_c   1.000
_cell.angle_alpha   90.00
_cell.angle_beta   90.00
_cell.angle_gamma   90.00
#
_symmetry.space_group_name_H-M   'P 1'
#
loop_
_entity.id
_entity.type
_entity.pdbx_description
1 polymer ?
#
loop_
_entity_poly.entity_id
_entity_poly.type
_entity_poly.pdbx_seq_one_letter_code
_entity_poly.pdbx_strand_id
1 'polypeptide(L)'
;MESSQGRRRRPGTVVPGEAAETDSELSASSSEEELYLGPSGPTRGRPTGLRVAGEAAETDSEPEPEPTVVPVDLPPLVVQRDPAETWGTEETPAMAPARSLLQLRLAESQTRLDHDVAAAVSGVYRRAGRDVAALAGRLAAAQATGLAAAHSVRLARGDLCALAERLDIVAGCRLLPDIRGVPGMEPEQDPGPRA
;
A
#
# COMPACT_ATOMS: atom_id res chain seq x y z
N MET A 1 5.03 39.49 35.06
CA MET A 1 4.01 39.88 34.08
C MET A 1 3.91 38.72 33.10
N GLU A 2 2.90 37.85 33.27
CA GLU A 2 1.57 37.96 32.63
C GLU A 2 1.60 37.36 31.21
N SER A 3 0.68 36.49 30.76
CA SER A 3 -0.43 35.83 31.46
C SER A 3 -0.80 34.51 30.79
N SER A 4 -1.32 33.56 31.58
CA SER A 4 -1.72 32.23 31.11
C SER A 4 -3.16 32.23 30.57
N GLN A 5 -3.38 31.74 29.35
CA GLN A 5 -4.65 31.17 28.88
C GLN A 5 -4.34 30.04 27.86
N GLY A 6 -4.97 28.86 27.85
CA GLY A 6 -6.04 28.39 28.72
C GLY A 6 -7.22 27.79 27.95
N ARG A 7 -7.03 26.68 27.21
CA ARG A 7 -8.15 25.89 26.67
C ARG A 7 -8.00 24.39 26.92
N ARG A 8 -8.57 23.94 28.04
CA ARG A 8 -8.88 22.52 28.29
C ARG A 8 -9.97 22.07 27.30
N ARG A 9 -9.70 21.10 26.43
CA ARG A 9 -10.77 20.30 25.80
C ARG A 9 -11.07 19.10 26.70
N ARG A 10 -12.34 18.92 27.08
CA ARG A 10 -12.83 17.73 27.80
C ARG A 10 -12.91 16.55 26.82
N PRO A 11 -12.69 15.30 27.27
CA PRO A 11 -12.98 14.12 26.46
C PRO A 11 -14.49 13.96 26.31
N GLY A 12 -14.98 14.06 25.07
CA GLY A 12 -16.36 13.70 24.73
C GLY A 12 -16.46 12.20 24.46
N THR A 13 -17.41 11.53 25.10
CA THR A 13 -17.76 10.14 24.82
C THR A 13 -18.31 9.98 23.41
N VAL A 14 -17.61 9.23 22.56
CA VAL A 14 -18.08 8.86 21.22
C VAL A 14 -19.03 7.66 21.34
N VAL A 15 -20.28 7.84 20.95
CA VAL A 15 -21.25 6.73 20.79
C VAL A 15 -21.01 6.06 19.44
N PRO A 16 -20.89 4.73 19.35
CA PRO A 16 -20.76 4.05 18.07
C PRO A 16 -22.07 4.15 17.27
N GLY A 17 -22.06 4.89 16.15
CA GLY A 17 -23.18 4.90 15.20
C GLY A 17 -23.51 6.23 14.53
N GLU A 18 -23.01 7.36 15.01
CA GLU A 18 -23.35 8.69 14.45
C GLU A 18 -22.30 9.17 13.44
N ALA A 19 -22.77 9.66 12.28
CA ALA A 19 -21.95 10.31 11.27
C ALA A 19 -21.80 11.80 11.59
N ALA A 20 -20.56 12.27 11.69
CA ALA A 20 -20.26 13.69 11.90
C ALA A 20 -19.97 14.37 10.55
N GLU A 21 -20.98 15.01 9.97
CA GLU A 21 -20.83 15.92 8.84
C GLU A 21 -20.66 17.36 9.36
N THR A 22 -19.53 17.99 9.05
CA THR A 22 -19.35 19.44 9.20
C THR A 22 -18.58 19.99 8.01
N ASP A 23 -19.20 20.99 7.38
CA ASP A 23 -18.91 21.55 6.07
C ASP A 23 -18.15 22.90 6.16
N SER A 24 -17.25 23.14 5.19
CA SER A 24 -16.66 24.43 4.76
C SER A 24 -15.98 25.34 5.84
N GLU A 25 -15.19 26.38 5.55
CA GLU A 25 -15.07 27.31 4.40
C GLU A 25 -13.61 27.72 4.08
N LEU A 26 -13.44 28.43 2.95
CA LEU A 26 -12.19 28.97 2.40
C LEU A 26 -11.39 29.93 3.31
N SER A 27 -10.07 30.04 3.07
CA SER A 27 -9.42 31.36 2.82
C SER A 27 -8.01 31.26 2.19
N ALA A 28 -7.73 32.24 1.33
CA ALA A 28 -6.65 32.33 0.35
C ALA A 28 -5.26 32.75 0.87
N SER A 29 -4.21 32.47 0.07
CA SER A 29 -3.38 33.48 -0.64
C SER A 29 -1.88 33.16 -0.78
N SER A 30 -1.31 33.64 -1.90
CA SER A 30 0.12 33.89 -2.21
C SER A 30 1.06 32.69 -2.44
N SER A 31 2.06 32.71 -3.34
CA SER A 31 2.35 33.50 -4.58
C SER A 31 3.66 32.97 -5.24
N GLU A 32 4.20 33.60 -6.32
CA GLU A 32 5.50 33.40 -7.06
C GLU A 32 6.34 32.08 -6.95
N GLU A 33 7.00 31.52 -7.98
CA GLU A 33 7.26 31.83 -9.42
C GLU A 33 7.93 30.57 -10.10
N GLU A 34 8.36 30.45 -11.37
CA GLU A 34 8.51 31.37 -12.53
C GLU A 34 8.17 30.66 -13.89
N LEU A 35 9.12 30.49 -14.83
CA LEU A 35 8.96 30.08 -16.24
C LEU A 35 9.82 28.85 -16.65
N TYR A 36 9.30 28.00 -17.54
CA TYR A 36 9.97 27.76 -18.84
C TYR A 36 9.01 27.25 -19.91
N LEU A 37 9.23 27.65 -21.17
CA LEU A 37 8.28 27.47 -22.27
C LEU A 37 8.47 26.13 -23.01
N GLY A 38 7.35 25.51 -23.40
CA GLY A 38 7.26 24.41 -24.38
C GLY A 38 5.85 24.38 -24.97
N PRO A 39 5.67 24.34 -26.31
CA PRO A 39 4.46 24.90 -26.94
C PRO A 39 3.25 23.96 -27.06
N SER A 40 2.08 24.61 -27.12
CA SER A 40 0.81 24.25 -27.80
C SER A 40 0.81 23.00 -28.70
N GLY A 41 -0.23 22.17 -28.76
CA GLY A 41 -1.64 22.36 -28.38
C GLY A 41 -2.47 21.14 -28.86
N PRO A 42 -3.80 21.12 -28.72
CA PRO A 42 -4.56 19.87 -28.66
C PRO A 42 -4.93 19.27 -30.02
N THR A 43 -4.46 18.06 -30.31
CA THR A 43 -4.95 17.24 -31.43
C THR A 43 -5.42 15.86 -30.98
N ARG A 44 -6.75 15.73 -30.96
CA ARG A 44 -7.54 14.51 -30.85
C ARG A 44 -7.04 13.42 -31.81
N GLY A 45 -6.35 12.40 -31.33
CA GLY A 45 -5.94 11.28 -32.18
C GLY A 45 -5.16 10.14 -31.52
N ARG A 46 -5.84 8.99 -31.37
CA ARG A 46 -5.30 7.60 -31.31
C ARG A 46 -4.35 7.24 -30.15
N PRO A 47 -4.61 6.13 -29.41
CA PRO A 47 -3.66 5.62 -28.42
C PRO A 47 -2.47 4.96 -29.13
N THR A 48 -1.34 5.66 -29.23
CA THR A 48 -0.03 5.05 -29.53
C THR A 48 0.69 4.76 -28.23
N GLY A 49 0.77 3.47 -27.86
CA GLY A 49 1.37 3.04 -26.61
C GLY A 49 2.86 3.39 -26.50
N LEU A 50 3.24 4.11 -25.44
CA LEU A 50 4.63 4.18 -25.01
C LEU A 50 5.01 2.83 -24.38
N ARG A 51 6.03 2.16 -24.92
CA ARG A 51 6.62 0.97 -24.30
C ARG A 51 7.64 1.38 -23.23
N VAL A 52 7.56 0.79 -22.03
CA VAL A 52 8.55 1.01 -20.97
C VAL A 52 9.65 -0.05 -21.07
N ALA A 53 10.90 0.37 -20.96
CA ALA A 53 12.04 -0.55 -20.98
C ALA A 53 12.05 -1.41 -19.70
N GLY A 54 11.83 -2.72 -19.85
CA GLY A 54 11.74 -3.69 -18.75
C GLY A 54 10.37 -4.37 -18.60
N GLU A 55 9.39 -4.01 -19.42
CA GLU A 55 8.06 -4.61 -19.41
C GLU A 55 8.06 -5.98 -20.10
N ALA A 56 7.64 -7.03 -19.37
CA ALA A 56 7.61 -8.39 -19.89
C ALA A 56 6.46 -8.55 -20.91
N ALA A 57 6.71 -9.27 -22.00
CA ALA A 57 5.67 -9.56 -22.98
C ALA A 57 4.63 -10.53 -22.38
N GLU A 58 3.36 -10.13 -22.43
CA GLU A 58 2.24 -10.98 -22.01
C GLU A 58 2.27 -12.30 -22.79
N THR A 59 2.21 -13.41 -22.05
CA THR A 59 2.29 -14.74 -22.63
C THR A 59 0.91 -15.16 -23.11
N ASP A 60 0.80 -15.21 -24.44
CA ASP A 60 -0.01 -16.12 -25.25
C ASP A 60 -1.45 -16.37 -24.78
N SER A 61 -2.40 -15.72 -25.45
CA SER A 61 -3.83 -15.99 -25.30
C SER A 61 -4.19 -17.30 -26.01
N GLU A 62 -4.08 -18.42 -25.28
CA GLU A 62 -4.80 -19.65 -25.63
C GLU A 62 -6.29 -19.31 -25.88
N PRO A 63 -6.91 -19.82 -26.96
CA PRO A 63 -8.32 -19.56 -27.22
C PRO A 63 -9.16 -20.27 -26.15
N GLU A 64 -9.73 -19.49 -25.23
CA GLU A 64 -10.74 -19.98 -24.30
C GLU A 64 -11.85 -20.65 -25.13
N PRO A 65 -12.13 -21.95 -24.93
CA PRO A 65 -13.06 -22.67 -25.79
C PRO A 65 -14.43 -22.03 -25.68
N GLU A 66 -15.08 -21.80 -26.82
CA GLU A 66 -16.49 -21.39 -26.89
C GLU A 66 -17.29 -22.24 -25.89
N PRO A 67 -18.22 -21.64 -25.12
CA PRO A 67 -18.94 -22.35 -24.09
C PRO A 67 -19.59 -23.57 -24.73
N THR A 68 -18.98 -24.73 -24.49
CA THR A 68 -19.49 -25.99 -25.00
C THR A 68 -20.74 -26.22 -24.21
N VAL A 69 -21.87 -25.77 -24.78
CA VAL A 69 -23.20 -26.01 -24.29
C VAL A 69 -23.34 -27.52 -24.33
N VAL A 70 -22.93 -28.16 -23.24
CA VAL A 70 -23.32 -29.53 -22.95
C VAL A 70 -24.84 -29.47 -23.01
N PRO A 71 -25.50 -30.15 -23.96
CA PRO A 71 -26.92 -30.34 -23.84
C PRO A 71 -27.06 -31.20 -22.59
N VAL A 72 -27.32 -30.55 -21.46
CA VAL A 72 -27.81 -31.22 -20.28
C VAL A 72 -29.22 -31.62 -20.67
N ASP A 73 -29.29 -32.79 -21.32
CA ASP A 73 -30.47 -33.44 -21.87
C ASP A 73 -31.28 -34.02 -20.69
N LEU A 74 -31.58 -33.14 -19.74
CA LEU A 74 -32.56 -33.33 -18.70
C LEU A 74 -33.90 -33.43 -19.43
N PRO A 75 -34.58 -34.59 -19.40
CA PRO A 75 -35.91 -34.68 -19.98
C PRO A 75 -36.77 -33.59 -19.33
N PRO A 76 -37.56 -32.84 -20.12
CA PRO A 76 -38.34 -31.74 -19.60
C PRO A 76 -39.20 -32.24 -18.44
N LEU A 77 -39.24 -31.49 -17.35
CA LEU A 77 -39.94 -31.90 -16.14
C LEU A 77 -41.44 -32.07 -16.47
N VAL A 78 -41.87 -33.33 -16.66
CA VAL A 78 -43.24 -33.65 -17.03
C VAL A 78 -44.12 -33.44 -15.81
N VAL A 79 -44.66 -32.23 -15.69
CA VAL A 79 -45.70 -31.92 -14.71
C VAL A 79 -46.96 -32.67 -15.14
N GLN A 80 -47.19 -33.85 -14.55
CA GLN A 80 -48.48 -34.52 -14.59
C GLN A 80 -49.50 -33.61 -13.90
N ARG A 81 -50.17 -32.78 -14.70
CA ARG A 81 -51.42 -32.14 -14.30
C ARG A 81 -52.51 -33.19 -14.52
N ASP A 82 -53.05 -33.72 -13.43
CA ASP A 82 -54.32 -34.45 -13.50
C ASP A 82 -55.35 -33.58 -14.25
N PRO A 83 -56.22 -34.19 -15.09
CA PRO A 83 -57.21 -33.45 -15.85
C PRO A 83 -58.29 -32.91 -14.92
N ALA A 84 -58.01 -31.76 -14.31
CA ALA A 84 -59.00 -30.95 -13.63
C ALA A 84 -60.11 -30.60 -14.61
N GLU A 85 -61.32 -30.92 -14.20
CA GLU A 85 -62.56 -30.89 -14.96
C GLU A 85 -62.75 -29.57 -15.74
N THR A 86 -63.19 -29.74 -16.98
CA THR A 86 -63.73 -28.74 -17.91
C THR A 86 -64.21 -27.42 -17.31
N TRP A 87 -63.35 -26.39 -17.34
CA TRP A 87 -63.77 -24.98 -17.34
C TRP A 87 -63.00 -24.25 -18.44
N GLY A 88 -63.74 -23.83 -19.47
CA GLY A 88 -63.17 -23.20 -20.66
C GLY A 88 -63.21 -21.67 -20.63
N THR A 89 -62.99 -21.11 -21.82
CA THR A 89 -62.93 -19.68 -22.17
C THR A 89 -61.52 -19.09 -22.15
N GLU A 90 -61.11 -18.67 -23.34
CA GLU A 90 -59.89 -17.94 -23.67
C GLU A 90 -59.94 -16.54 -23.06
N GLU A 91 -58.99 -16.22 -22.16
CA GLU A 91 -58.87 -14.91 -21.54
C GLU A 91 -57.53 -14.25 -21.93
N THR A 92 -57.59 -12.93 -22.13
CA THR A 92 -56.51 -12.02 -22.52
C THR A 92 -55.20 -12.23 -21.74
N PRO A 93 -54.02 -11.87 -22.31
CA PRO A 93 -52.71 -12.24 -21.77
C PRO A 93 -52.60 -11.87 -20.29
N ALA A 94 -52.67 -12.89 -19.43
CA ALA A 94 -52.89 -12.70 -18.01
C ALA A 94 -51.75 -11.91 -17.39
N MET A 95 -52.13 -10.86 -16.66
CA MET A 95 -51.24 -10.07 -15.81
C MET A 95 -50.34 -11.01 -15.00
N ALA A 96 -49.02 -10.87 -15.14
CA ALA A 96 -48.05 -11.84 -14.63
C ALA A 96 -48.36 -12.22 -13.17
N PRO A 97 -48.42 -13.53 -12.84
CA PRO A 97 -48.97 -13.98 -11.57
C PRO A 97 -48.23 -13.32 -10.41
N ALA A 98 -49.00 -12.76 -9.46
CA ALA A 98 -48.44 -12.07 -8.31
C ALA A 98 -47.43 -12.99 -7.59
N ARG A 99 -46.20 -12.50 -7.42
CA ARG A 99 -45.11 -13.28 -6.79
C ARG A 99 -45.58 -13.82 -5.45
N SER A 100 -45.37 -15.11 -5.20
CA SER A 100 -45.73 -15.70 -3.91
C SER A 100 -44.94 -15.03 -2.78
N LEU A 101 -45.49 -15.02 -1.55
CA LEU A 101 -44.78 -14.44 -0.40
C LEU A 101 -43.39 -15.08 -0.19
N LEU A 102 -43.24 -16.37 -0.53
CA LEU A 102 -41.95 -17.06 -0.51
C LEU A 102 -40.98 -16.51 -1.56
N GLN A 103 -41.44 -16.26 -2.80
CA GLN A 103 -40.61 -15.63 -3.84
C GLN A 103 -40.20 -14.21 -3.45
N LEU A 104 -41.10 -13.43 -2.84
CA LEU A 104 -40.80 -12.09 -2.35
C LEU A 104 -39.74 -12.12 -1.23
N ARG A 105 -39.90 -13.01 -0.24
CA ARG A 105 -38.94 -13.16 0.87
C ARG A 105 -37.61 -13.74 0.41
N LEU A 106 -37.59 -14.66 -0.54
CA LEU A 106 -36.35 -15.18 -1.12
C LEU A 106 -35.58 -14.05 -1.83
N ALA A 107 -36.25 -13.27 -2.68
CA ALA A 107 -35.65 -12.12 -3.35
C ALA A 107 -35.15 -11.04 -2.37
N GLU A 108 -35.90 -10.77 -1.28
CA GLU A 108 -35.45 -9.88 -0.21
C GLU A 108 -34.22 -10.43 0.53
N SER A 109 -34.19 -11.73 0.83
CA SER A 109 -33.05 -12.37 1.49
C SER A 109 -31.80 -12.41 0.60
N GLN A 110 -31.98 -12.62 -0.70
CA GLN A 110 -30.91 -12.61 -1.68
C GLN A 110 -30.29 -11.22 -1.79
N THR A 111 -31.10 -10.17 -1.98
CA THR A 111 -30.59 -8.79 -2.08
C THR A 111 -29.90 -8.31 -0.81
N ARG A 112 -30.35 -8.74 0.38
CA ARG A 112 -29.63 -8.54 1.65
C ARG A 112 -28.29 -9.28 1.68
N LEU A 113 -28.27 -10.56 1.32
CA LEU A 113 -27.04 -11.37 1.28
C LEU A 113 -26.01 -10.81 0.29
N ASP A 114 -26.44 -10.44 -0.91
CA ASP A 114 -25.58 -9.82 -1.94
C ASP A 114 -24.97 -8.51 -1.42
N HIS A 115 -25.75 -7.69 -0.71
CA HIS A 115 -25.27 -6.47 -0.07
C HIS A 115 -24.28 -6.76 1.07
N ASP A 116 -24.59 -7.70 1.96
CA ASP A 116 -23.74 -8.07 3.11
C ASP A 116 -22.40 -8.67 2.64
N VAL A 117 -22.41 -9.50 1.59
CA VAL A 117 -21.20 -10.03 0.95
C VAL A 117 -20.38 -8.91 0.32
N ALA A 118 -20.99 -8.00 -0.44
CA ALA A 118 -20.29 -6.84 -1.02
C ALA A 118 -19.70 -5.91 0.07
N ALA A 119 -20.43 -5.70 1.17
CA ALA A 119 -19.97 -4.93 2.32
C ALA A 119 -18.80 -5.61 3.04
N ALA A 120 -18.87 -6.93 3.26
CA ALA A 120 -17.80 -7.72 3.88
C ALA A 120 -16.52 -7.72 3.01
N VAL A 121 -16.65 -8.03 1.72
CA VAL A 121 -15.51 -8.05 0.77
C VAL A 121 -14.87 -6.66 0.66
N SER A 122 -15.67 -5.60 0.44
CA SER A 122 -15.13 -4.24 0.38
C SER A 122 -14.56 -3.76 1.74
N GLY A 123 -15.05 -4.28 2.86
CA GLY A 123 -14.48 -4.07 4.19
C GLY A 123 -13.08 -4.69 4.33
N VAL A 124 -12.92 -5.94 3.91
CA VAL A 124 -11.63 -6.67 3.92
C VAL A 124 -10.61 -5.97 3.02
N TYR A 125 -10.96 -5.66 1.77
CA TYR A 125 -10.04 -4.96 0.85
C TYR A 125 -9.64 -3.56 1.36
N ARG A 126 -10.60 -2.77 1.89
CA ARG A 126 -10.28 -1.45 2.49
C ARG A 126 -9.41 -1.56 3.73
N ARG A 127 -9.53 -2.63 4.52
CA ARG A 127 -8.66 -2.89 5.67
C ARG A 127 -7.26 -3.30 5.21
N ALA A 128 -7.14 -4.26 4.30
CA ALA A 128 -5.86 -4.69 3.73
C ALA A 128 -5.11 -3.52 3.08
N GLY A 129 -5.80 -2.66 2.32
CA GLY A 129 -5.20 -1.45 1.74
C GLY A 129 -4.68 -0.47 2.79
N ARG A 130 -5.39 -0.29 3.92
CA ARG A 130 -4.90 0.52 5.06
C ARG A 130 -3.69 -0.11 5.74
N ASP A 131 -3.67 -1.42 5.91
CA ASP A 131 -2.55 -2.15 6.52
C ASP A 131 -1.29 -2.08 5.62
N VAL A 132 -1.45 -2.19 4.29
CA VAL A 132 -0.39 -1.99 3.30
C VAL A 132 0.12 -0.54 3.30
N ALA A 133 -0.77 0.46 3.33
CA ALA A 133 -0.35 1.87 3.44
C ALA A 133 0.43 2.15 4.74
N ALA A 134 0.02 1.54 5.86
CA ALA A 134 0.73 1.63 7.13
C ALA A 134 2.08 0.88 7.13
N LEU A 135 2.22 -0.20 6.36
CA LEU A 135 3.51 -0.86 6.11
C LEU A 135 4.42 0.01 5.23
N ALA A 136 3.90 0.61 4.16
CA ALA A 136 4.64 1.51 3.28
C ALA A 136 5.15 2.76 4.04
N GLY A 137 4.31 3.37 4.88
CA GLY A 137 4.73 4.48 5.75
C GLY A 137 5.84 4.10 6.74
N ARG A 138 5.77 2.90 7.34
CA ARG A 138 6.83 2.38 8.21
C ARG A 138 8.12 2.08 7.44
N LEU A 139 8.02 1.56 6.22
CA LEU A 139 9.18 1.33 5.35
C LEU A 139 9.86 2.64 4.95
N ALA A 140 9.09 3.67 4.58
CA ALA A 140 9.63 4.99 4.26
C ALA A 140 10.34 5.63 5.48
N ALA A 141 9.76 5.51 6.68
CA ALA A 141 10.41 5.95 7.92
C ALA A 141 11.72 5.19 8.18
N ALA A 142 11.72 3.85 8.00
CA ALA A 142 12.92 3.03 8.13
C ALA A 142 14.01 3.44 7.12
N GLN A 143 13.64 3.68 5.85
CA GLN A 143 14.56 4.18 4.82
C GLN A 143 15.17 5.54 5.20
N ALA A 144 14.37 6.48 5.70
CA ALA A 144 14.88 7.77 6.20
C ALA A 144 15.89 7.60 7.35
N THR A 145 15.61 6.72 8.31
CA THR A 145 16.57 6.42 9.39
C THR A 145 17.84 5.73 8.89
N GLY A 146 17.73 4.83 7.89
CA GLY A 146 18.88 4.18 7.27
C GLY A 146 19.79 5.15 6.51
N LEU A 147 19.21 6.11 5.79
CA LEU A 147 19.96 7.18 5.12
C LEU A 147 20.67 8.11 6.13
N ALA A 148 20.00 8.46 7.23
CA ALA A 148 20.60 9.25 8.31
C ALA A 148 21.76 8.49 8.99
N ALA A 149 21.59 7.21 9.29
CA ALA A 149 22.65 6.35 9.82
C ALA A 149 23.83 6.25 8.85
N ALA A 150 23.58 6.00 7.56
CA ALA A 150 24.61 5.96 6.53
C ALA A 150 25.35 7.31 6.40
N HIS A 151 24.67 8.44 6.60
CA HIS A 151 25.32 9.76 6.65
C HIS A 151 26.21 9.92 7.88
N SER A 152 25.75 9.53 9.07
CA SER A 152 26.56 9.59 10.30
C SER A 152 27.83 8.73 10.22
N VAL A 153 27.75 7.55 9.60
CA VAL A 153 28.91 6.68 9.33
C VAL A 153 29.89 7.33 8.35
N ARG A 154 29.39 8.06 7.34
CA ARG A 154 30.27 8.84 6.43
C ARG A 154 30.99 9.98 7.14
N LEU A 155 30.30 10.70 8.04
CA LEU A 155 30.92 11.76 8.87
C LEU A 155 32.01 11.17 9.78
N ALA A 156 31.67 10.14 10.57
CA ALA A 156 32.63 9.49 11.46
C ALA A 156 33.86 8.92 10.72
N ARG A 157 33.68 8.40 9.50
CA ARG A 157 34.81 8.00 8.63
C ARG A 157 35.68 9.19 8.22
N GLY A 158 35.07 10.33 7.86
CA GLY A 158 35.80 11.56 7.55
C GLY A 158 36.62 12.06 8.73
N ASP A 159 36.03 12.07 9.94
CA ASP A 159 36.70 12.45 11.18
C ASP A 159 37.90 11.52 11.49
N LEU A 160 37.74 10.21 11.30
CA LEU A 160 38.82 9.24 11.48
C LEU A 160 39.96 9.42 10.46
N CYS A 161 39.65 9.74 9.20
CA CYS A 161 40.67 10.09 8.20
C CYS A 161 41.43 11.37 8.59
N ALA A 162 40.73 12.42 9.01
CA ALA A 162 41.35 13.67 9.48
C ALA A 162 42.17 13.47 10.77
N LEU A 163 41.79 12.54 11.64
CA LEU A 163 42.59 12.15 12.80
C LEU A 163 43.85 11.37 12.40
N ALA A 164 43.76 10.46 11.43
CA ALA A 164 44.92 9.74 10.90
C ALA A 164 45.96 10.70 10.28
N GLU A 165 45.52 11.62 9.40
CA GLU A 165 46.38 12.65 8.81
C GLU A 165 47.10 13.51 9.87
N ARG A 166 46.42 13.85 10.97
CA ARG A 166 47.03 14.59 12.10
C ARG A 166 48.05 13.75 12.86
N LEU A 167 47.79 12.45 13.05
CA LEU A 167 48.75 11.53 13.68
C LEU A 167 49.99 11.34 12.80
N ASP A 168 49.82 11.24 11.48
CA ASP A 168 50.94 11.15 10.53
C ASP A 168 51.83 12.41 10.58
N ILE A 169 51.25 13.61 10.72
CA ILE A 169 52.01 14.84 10.94
C ILE A 169 52.80 14.78 12.26
N VAL A 170 52.16 14.41 13.37
CA VAL A 170 52.81 14.33 14.70
C VAL A 170 53.94 13.30 14.72
N ALA A 171 53.75 12.15 14.09
CA ALA A 171 54.77 11.12 13.90
C ALA A 171 55.91 11.61 13.00
N GLY A 172 55.60 12.28 11.89
CA GLY A 172 56.57 12.89 10.97
C GLY A 172 57.46 13.94 11.64
N CYS A 173 56.92 14.71 12.58
CA CYS A 173 57.69 15.68 13.38
C CYS A 173 58.63 15.05 14.42
N ARG A 174 58.62 13.72 14.62
CA ARG A 174 59.38 13.00 15.67
C ARG A 174 59.20 13.59 17.09
N LEU A 175 58.03 14.17 17.36
CA LEU A 175 57.71 14.79 18.66
C LEU A 175 57.34 13.75 19.74
N LEU A 176 57.06 12.51 19.33
CA LEU A 176 56.79 11.41 20.23
C LEU A 176 58.11 10.78 20.68
N PRO A 177 58.37 10.62 21.99
CA PRO A 177 59.50 9.85 22.47
C PRO A 177 59.35 8.39 22.01
N ASP A 178 60.45 7.76 21.58
CA ASP A 178 60.42 6.36 21.18
C ASP A 178 60.13 5.49 22.41
N ILE A 179 58.93 4.92 22.47
CA ILE A 179 58.44 4.11 23.61
C ILE A 179 59.09 2.71 23.63
N ARG A 180 60.06 2.45 22.73
CA ARG A 180 60.92 1.26 22.70
C ARG A 180 61.95 1.28 23.83
N GLY A 181 61.47 1.15 25.06
CA GLY A 181 62.32 1.02 26.23
C GLY A 181 61.60 1.38 27.51
N VAL A 182 60.84 0.42 28.07
CA VAL A 182 60.72 0.37 29.54
C VAL A 182 62.11 0.03 30.06
N PRO A 183 62.77 0.91 30.87
CA PRO A 183 64.07 0.58 31.44
C PRO A 183 63.89 -0.57 32.45
N GLY A 184 64.21 -1.79 32.02
CA GLY A 184 63.96 -3.01 32.79
C GLY A 184 63.56 -4.24 31.99
N MET A 185 63.24 -4.12 30.69
CA MET A 185 63.15 -5.26 29.78
C MET A 185 64.41 -5.36 28.93
N GLU A 186 65.47 -5.90 29.53
CA GLU A 186 66.62 -6.44 28.78
C GLU A 186 66.09 -7.41 27.71
N PRO A 187 66.52 -7.32 26.45
CA PRO A 187 66.20 -8.34 25.47
C PRO A 187 66.90 -9.63 25.90
N GLU A 188 66.10 -10.64 26.23
CA GLU A 188 66.58 -11.99 26.54
C GLU A 188 67.48 -12.48 25.39
N GLN A 189 68.79 -12.51 25.65
CA GLN A 189 69.78 -12.95 24.66
C GLN A 189 69.58 -14.44 24.42
N ASP A 190 68.82 -14.77 23.38
CA ASP A 190 68.69 -16.13 22.84
C ASP A 190 70.11 -16.70 22.55
N PRO A 191 70.59 -17.69 23.32
CA PRO A 191 71.89 -18.27 23.10
C PRO A 191 71.78 -19.26 21.93
N GLY A 192 71.97 -18.74 20.72
CA GLY A 192 71.95 -19.52 19.48
C GLY A 192 72.80 -20.81 19.59
N PRO A 193 72.39 -21.89 18.90
CA PRO A 193 72.86 -23.23 19.19
C PRO A 193 74.36 -23.38 18.96
N ARG A 194 75.07 -23.87 19.97
CA ARG A 194 76.44 -24.40 19.76
C ARG A 194 76.33 -25.74 19.04
N ALA A 195 77.09 -25.86 17.95
CA ALA A 195 77.40 -27.12 17.29
C ALA A 195 78.30 -28.00 18.17
#